data_AF-A0A4Y7PZ36-F1
#
_entry.id   AF-A0A4Y7PZ36-F1
#
_cell.length_a   1.000
_cell.length_b   1.000
_cell.length_c   1.000
_cell.angle_alpha   90.00
_cell.angle_beta   90.00
_cell.angle_gamma   90.00
#
_symmetry.space_group_name_H-M   'P 1'
#
loop_
_entity.id
_entity.type
_entity.pdbx_description
1 polymer ?
#
loop_
_entity_poly.entity_id
_entity_poly.type
_entity_poly.pdbx_seq_one_letter_code
_entity_poly.pdbx_strand_id
1 'polypeptide(L)'
;MKRFIEERADARSLDQKLHAIWYCIPTDNARLLVTAELEFFDNCDPKGVPVIVIFTKFDSLDAIAFTKLEEEGAPFEEAEAQAPQLAELEFNKEQLPRIFGRKYAPAKVVYLRDMHKNGKYEKIIELTTEALSSETLKMLLVSVQKTNLNLCISHALKSKKVQQQMKGET
;
A
#
# COMPACT_ATOMS: atom_id res chain seq x y z
N MET A 1 -10.79 -7.29 15.94
CA MET A 1 -10.21 -6.15 15.21
C MET A 1 -10.48 -4.83 15.94
N LYS A 2 -11.73 -4.36 16.01
CA LYS A 2 -12.11 -3.07 16.60
C LYS A 2 -11.53 -2.82 18.01
N ARG A 3 -11.74 -3.74 18.95
CA ARG A 3 -11.18 -3.66 20.31
C ARG A 3 -9.65 -3.48 20.33
N PHE A 4 -8.94 -4.20 19.46
CA PHE A 4 -7.47 -4.08 19.38
C PHE A 4 -7.04 -2.69 18.88
N ILE A 5 -7.72 -2.16 17.87
CA ILE A 5 -7.45 -0.81 17.36
C ILE A 5 -7.75 0.23 18.44
N GLU A 6 -8.89 0.11 19.14
CA GLU A 6 -9.26 1.02 20.24
C GLU A 6 -8.23 1.00 21.37
N GLU A 7 -7.78 -0.17 21.80
CA GLU A 7 -6.78 -0.30 22.88
C GLU A 7 -5.39 0.22 22.47
N ARG A 8 -5.01 0.07 21.20
CA ARG A 8 -3.63 0.30 20.74
C ARG A 8 -3.44 1.65 20.06
N ALA A 9 -4.47 2.25 19.48
CA ALA A 9 -4.35 3.52 18.77
C ALA A 9 -4.00 4.69 19.72
N ASP A 10 -4.51 4.66 20.95
CA ASP A 10 -4.31 5.72 21.95
C ASP A 10 -3.27 5.35 23.02
N ALA A 11 -2.53 4.25 22.84
CA ALA A 11 -1.48 3.85 23.78
C ALA A 11 -0.42 4.95 23.92
N ARG A 12 -0.03 5.26 25.16
CA ARG A 12 0.93 6.32 25.48
C ARG A 12 2.36 5.95 25.12
N SER A 13 2.73 4.69 25.27
CA SER A 13 4.07 4.22 24.96
C SER A 13 4.18 3.84 23.48
N LEU A 14 5.27 4.26 22.84
CA LEU A 14 5.48 4.05 21.41
C LEU A 14 5.48 2.56 21.06
N ASP A 15 6.10 1.71 21.87
CA ASP A 15 6.19 0.27 21.65
C ASP A 15 4.83 -0.46 21.71
N GLN A 16 3.86 0.10 22.44
CA GLN A 16 2.51 -0.46 22.55
C GLN A 16 1.53 0.19 21.57
N LYS A 17 1.91 1.32 20.96
CA LYS A 17 1.05 2.09 20.05
C LYS A 17 0.95 1.44 18.68
N LEU A 18 -0.27 1.39 18.15
CA LEU A 18 -0.51 1.01 16.76
C LEU A 18 -0.19 2.21 15.84
N HIS A 19 0.77 2.05 14.94
CA HIS A 19 1.27 3.13 14.09
C HIS A 19 0.72 3.11 12.66
N ALA A 20 0.41 1.92 12.13
CA ALA A 20 -0.16 1.72 10.81
C ALA A 20 -0.90 0.37 10.77
N ILE A 21 -1.87 0.24 9.88
CA ILE A 21 -2.58 -1.01 9.60
C ILE A 21 -2.31 -1.39 8.16
N TRP A 22 -1.77 -2.59 7.93
CA TRP A 22 -1.72 -3.21 6.62
C TRP A 22 -2.92 -4.16 6.48
N TYR A 23 -3.85 -3.81 5.61
CA TYR A 23 -5.07 -4.59 5.39
C TYR A 23 -4.95 -5.35 4.07
N CYS A 24 -4.64 -6.65 4.14
CA CYS A 24 -4.37 -7.48 2.97
C CYS A 24 -5.66 -8.09 2.40
N ILE A 25 -5.85 -7.95 1.07
CA ILE A 25 -7.01 -8.46 0.33
C ILE A 25 -6.52 -9.27 -0.87
N PRO A 26 -6.71 -10.60 -0.89
CA PRO A 26 -6.31 -11.44 -2.02
C PRO A 26 -7.21 -11.28 -3.25
N THR A 27 -6.59 -11.09 -4.42
CA THR A 27 -7.30 -10.89 -5.71
C THR A 27 -7.54 -12.15 -6.52
N ASP A 28 -7.04 -13.31 -6.09
CA ASP A 28 -7.33 -14.60 -6.72
C ASP A 28 -8.70 -15.19 -6.32
N ASN A 29 -9.48 -14.43 -5.54
CA ASN A 29 -10.78 -14.84 -5.03
C ASN A 29 -11.89 -14.21 -5.86
N ALA A 30 -12.88 -14.99 -6.30
CA ALA A 30 -14.09 -14.47 -6.96
C ALA A 30 -14.96 -13.53 -6.07
N ARG A 31 -14.59 -13.36 -4.80
CA ARG A 31 -15.31 -12.59 -3.78
C ARG A 31 -14.42 -11.48 -3.22
N LEU A 32 -14.00 -10.58 -4.09
CA LEU A 32 -13.24 -9.39 -3.72
C LEU A 32 -14.15 -8.32 -3.12
N LEU A 33 -13.71 -7.74 -1.99
CA LEU A 33 -14.44 -6.69 -1.25
C LEU A 33 -15.87 -7.12 -0.91
N VAL A 34 -16.00 -8.18 -0.10
CA VAL A 34 -17.28 -8.64 0.44
C VAL A 34 -17.70 -7.83 1.68
N THR A 35 -18.77 -8.26 2.33
CA THR A 35 -19.34 -7.60 3.51
C THR A 35 -18.30 -7.33 4.59
N ALA A 36 -17.35 -8.24 4.84
CA ALA A 36 -16.37 -8.06 5.93
C ALA A 36 -15.37 -6.93 5.67
N GLU A 37 -14.83 -6.79 4.46
CA GLU A 37 -13.93 -5.68 4.11
C GLU A 37 -14.69 -4.35 4.12
N LEU A 38 -15.89 -4.32 3.53
CA LEU A 38 -16.72 -3.12 3.52
C LEU A 38 -17.17 -2.72 4.94
N GLU A 39 -17.51 -3.69 5.78
CA GLU A 39 -17.88 -3.48 7.18
C GLU A 39 -16.70 -2.92 7.99
N PHE A 40 -15.47 -3.33 7.70
CA PHE A 40 -14.29 -2.68 8.28
C PHE A 40 -14.25 -1.19 7.92
N PHE A 41 -14.36 -0.83 6.63
CA PHE A 41 -14.28 0.56 6.18
C PHE A 41 -15.50 1.42 6.57
N ASP A 42 -16.64 0.81 6.90
CA ASP A 42 -17.84 1.53 7.34
C ASP A 42 -17.93 1.66 8.88
N ASN A 43 -17.55 0.62 9.63
CA ASN A 43 -17.87 0.50 11.06
C ASN A 43 -16.64 0.43 11.99
N CYS A 44 -15.44 0.23 11.45
CA CYS A 44 -14.21 0.13 12.24
C CYS A 44 -13.40 1.43 12.16
N ASP A 45 -13.61 2.33 13.13
CA ASP A 45 -12.85 3.57 13.26
C ASP A 45 -11.35 3.28 13.49
N PRO A 46 -10.45 3.72 12.59
CA PRO A 46 -9.02 3.47 12.72
C PRO A 46 -8.35 4.40 13.74
N LYS A 47 -9.08 5.34 14.37
CA LYS A 47 -8.56 6.25 15.42
C LYS A 47 -7.34 7.06 14.96
N GLY A 48 -7.37 7.50 13.70
CA GLY A 48 -6.26 8.26 13.10
C GLY A 48 -5.03 7.42 12.71
N VAL A 49 -5.06 6.11 12.91
CA VAL A 49 -4.03 5.20 12.40
C VAL A 49 -4.22 5.02 10.88
N PRO A 50 -3.19 5.26 10.05
CA PRO A 50 -3.32 5.07 8.60
C PRO A 50 -3.55 3.60 8.26
N VAL A 51 -4.56 3.35 7.42
CA VAL A 51 -4.82 2.03 6.82
C VAL A 51 -4.26 2.01 5.41
N ILE A 52 -3.35 1.07 5.13
CA ILE A 52 -2.80 0.80 3.80
C ILE A 52 -3.43 -0.50 3.32
N VAL A 53 -4.18 -0.46 2.23
CA VAL A 53 -4.76 -1.67 1.63
C VAL A 53 -3.75 -2.31 0.69
N ILE A 54 -3.53 -3.60 0.88
CA ILE A 54 -2.57 -4.39 0.12
C ILE A 54 -3.36 -5.42 -0.68
N PHE A 55 -3.50 -5.21 -1.99
CA PHE A 55 -4.08 -6.20 -2.87
C PHE A 55 -3.03 -7.26 -3.21
N THR A 56 -3.16 -8.43 -2.59
CA THR A 56 -2.21 -9.54 -2.71
C THR A 56 -2.57 -10.47 -3.86
N LYS A 57 -1.57 -11.16 -4.43
CA LYS A 57 -1.74 -12.07 -5.58
C LYS A 57 -2.31 -11.37 -6.82
N PHE A 58 -1.88 -10.14 -7.03
CA PHE A 58 -2.34 -9.32 -8.15
C PHE A 58 -1.92 -9.90 -9.52
N ASP A 59 -0.90 -10.77 -9.52
CA ASP A 59 -0.50 -11.58 -10.68
C ASP A 59 -1.63 -12.45 -11.24
N SER A 60 -2.65 -12.79 -10.44
CA SER A 60 -3.85 -13.47 -10.94
C SER A 60 -4.70 -12.58 -11.85
N LEU A 61 -4.75 -11.27 -11.59
CA LEU A 61 -5.45 -10.32 -12.47
C LEU A 61 -4.62 -9.98 -13.69
N ASP A 62 -3.28 -9.94 -13.56
CA ASP A 62 -2.40 -9.82 -14.73
C ASP A 62 -2.63 -11.00 -15.70
N ALA A 63 -2.77 -12.23 -15.20
CA ALA A 63 -3.06 -13.40 -16.03
C ALA A 63 -4.42 -13.31 -16.75
N ILE A 64 -5.45 -12.78 -16.09
CA ILE A 64 -6.77 -12.54 -16.71
C ILE A 64 -6.67 -11.47 -17.81
N ALA A 65 -5.98 -10.36 -17.52
CA ALA A 65 -5.79 -9.28 -18.49
C ALA A 65 -4.97 -9.75 -19.70
N PHE A 66 -3.97 -10.59 -19.48
CA PHE A 66 -3.18 -11.23 -20.54
C PHE A 66 -4.06 -12.05 -21.49
N THR A 67 -4.87 -12.98 -20.95
CA THR A 67 -5.78 -13.79 -21.77
C THR A 67 -6.75 -12.93 -22.58
N LYS A 68 -7.27 -11.86 -21.98
CA LYS A 68 -8.15 -10.91 -22.68
C LYS A 68 -7.44 -10.23 -23.86
N LEU A 69 -6.20 -9.80 -23.69
CA LEU A 69 -5.41 -9.18 -24.77
C LEU A 69 -5.11 -10.17 -25.90
N GLU A 70 -4.81 -11.43 -25.58
CA GLU A 70 -4.64 -12.49 -26.59
C GLU A 70 -5.94 -12.74 -27.37
N GLU A 71 -7.09 -12.77 -26.70
CA GLU A 71 -8.41 -12.91 -27.34
C GLU A 71 -8.76 -11.72 -28.24
N GLU A 72 -8.28 -10.52 -27.90
CA GLU A 72 -8.40 -9.30 -28.72
C GLU A 72 -7.38 -9.25 -29.89
N GLY A 73 -6.49 -10.25 -30.00
CA GLY A 73 -5.56 -10.42 -31.10
C GLY A 73 -4.18 -9.80 -30.89
N ALA A 74 -3.86 -9.36 -29.67
CA ALA A 74 -2.52 -8.89 -29.35
C ALA A 74 -1.50 -10.05 -29.43
N PRO A 75 -0.31 -9.85 -30.03
CA PRO A 75 0.78 -10.82 -29.95
C PRO A 75 1.20 -11.07 -28.49
N PHE A 76 1.69 -12.28 -28.19
CA PHE A 76 2.10 -12.69 -26.84
C PHE A 76 2.96 -11.65 -26.11
N GLU A 77 4.02 -11.15 -26.75
CA GLU A 77 4.96 -10.19 -26.14
C GLU A 77 4.30 -8.84 -25.83
N GLU A 78 3.35 -8.41 -26.68
CA GLU A 78 2.57 -7.20 -26.44
C GLU A 78 1.55 -7.42 -25.31
N ALA A 79 0.86 -8.56 -25.31
CA ALA A 79 -0.09 -8.94 -24.27
C ALA A 79 0.61 -9.03 -22.90
N GLU A 80 1.78 -9.66 -22.83
CA GLU A 80 2.57 -9.80 -21.59
C GLU A 80 3.01 -8.43 -21.05
N ALA A 81 3.46 -7.53 -21.92
CA ALA A 81 3.90 -6.19 -21.53
C ALA A 81 2.76 -5.29 -21.03
N GLN A 82 1.56 -5.41 -21.62
CA GLN A 82 0.41 -4.56 -21.33
C GLN A 82 -0.48 -5.08 -20.20
N ALA A 83 -0.50 -6.40 -19.97
CA ALA A 83 -1.38 -7.04 -18.99
C ALA A 83 -1.33 -6.40 -17.58
N PRO A 84 -0.15 -6.07 -16.99
CA PRO A 84 -0.12 -5.45 -15.66
C PRO A 84 -0.79 -4.08 -15.60
N GLN A 85 -0.65 -3.27 -16.64
CA GLN A 85 -1.26 -1.94 -16.67
C GLN A 85 -2.77 -2.03 -16.90
N LEU A 86 -3.21 -2.94 -17.77
CA LEU A 86 -4.63 -3.20 -18.00
C LEU A 86 -5.31 -3.70 -16.72
N ALA A 87 -4.70 -4.68 -16.03
CA ALA A 87 -5.21 -5.23 -14.77
C ALA A 87 -5.38 -4.13 -13.71
N GLU A 88 -4.38 -3.25 -13.53
CA GLU A 88 -4.50 -2.12 -12.60
C GLU A 88 -5.59 -1.12 -13.03
N LEU A 89 -5.67 -0.78 -14.31
CA LEU A 89 -6.66 0.17 -14.82
C LEU A 89 -8.09 -0.32 -14.57
N GLU A 90 -8.39 -1.55 -14.96
CA GLU A 90 -9.71 -2.15 -14.80
C GLU A 90 -10.06 -2.33 -13.33
N PHE A 91 -9.13 -2.88 -12.53
CA PHE A 91 -9.32 -3.04 -11.11
C PHE A 91 -9.58 -1.70 -10.41
N ASN A 92 -8.84 -0.66 -10.79
CA ASN A 92 -8.97 0.66 -10.18
C ASN A 92 -10.31 1.31 -10.49
N LYS A 93 -10.78 1.15 -11.72
CA LYS A 93 -12.07 1.67 -12.15
C LYS A 93 -13.22 1.02 -11.39
N GLU A 94 -13.14 -0.27 -11.11
CA GLU A 94 -14.25 -1.03 -10.53
C GLU A 94 -14.21 -1.11 -9.00
N GLN A 95 -13.03 -1.36 -8.42
CA GLN A 95 -12.91 -1.78 -7.02
C GLN A 95 -12.53 -0.63 -6.08
N LEU A 96 -11.68 0.32 -6.50
CA LEU A 96 -11.26 1.41 -5.62
C LEU A 96 -12.41 2.32 -5.16
N PRO A 97 -13.40 2.70 -6.01
CA PRO A 97 -14.53 3.50 -5.56
C PRO A 97 -15.33 2.84 -4.43
N ARG A 98 -15.32 1.50 -4.35
CA ARG A 98 -16.05 0.74 -3.34
C ARG A 98 -15.44 0.89 -1.94
N ILE A 99 -14.16 1.24 -1.81
CA ILE A 99 -13.48 1.44 -0.52
C ILE A 99 -13.14 2.90 -0.23
N PHE A 100 -12.81 3.70 -1.24
CA PHE A 100 -12.50 5.13 -1.05
C PHE A 100 -13.74 5.99 -0.77
N GLY A 101 -14.92 5.54 -1.19
CA GLY A 101 -16.19 6.21 -0.87
C GLY A 101 -16.74 5.91 0.54
N ARG A 102 -16.01 5.13 1.35
CA ARG A 102 -16.46 4.67 2.67
C ARG A 102 -16.09 5.64 3.78
N LYS A 103 -16.74 5.47 4.93
CA LYS A 103 -16.56 6.35 6.10
C LYS A 103 -15.10 6.44 6.55
N TYR A 104 -14.41 5.30 6.58
CA TYR A 104 -13.01 5.20 6.98
C TYR A 104 -12.17 4.76 5.79
N ALA A 105 -12.07 5.61 4.76
CA ALA A 105 -11.29 5.32 3.57
C ALA A 105 -9.82 4.99 3.88
N PRO A 106 -9.19 4.08 3.11
CA PRO A 106 -7.77 3.81 3.27
C PRO A 106 -6.92 5.04 2.91
N ALA A 107 -5.76 5.16 3.56
CA ALA A 107 -4.80 6.23 3.28
C ALA A 107 -4.06 6.01 1.95
N LYS A 108 -3.74 4.75 1.63
CA LYS A 108 -3.01 4.34 0.42
C LYS A 108 -3.43 2.92 0.01
N VAL A 109 -3.18 2.58 -1.26
CA VAL A 109 -3.34 1.22 -1.80
C VAL A 109 -2.06 0.77 -2.48
N VAL A 110 -1.80 -0.55 -2.50
CA VAL A 110 -0.66 -1.15 -3.18
C VAL A 110 -1.05 -2.52 -3.77
N TYR A 111 -0.50 -2.83 -4.94
CA TYR A 111 -0.68 -4.12 -5.63
C TYR A 111 0.58 -4.96 -5.48
N LEU A 112 0.44 -6.14 -4.90
CA LEU A 112 1.54 -7.10 -4.74
C LEU A 112 1.40 -8.26 -5.71
N ARG A 113 2.45 -8.45 -6.50
CA ARG A 113 2.61 -9.52 -7.49
C ARG A 113 3.74 -10.45 -7.10
N ASP A 114 3.62 -11.73 -7.44
CA ASP A 114 4.66 -12.74 -7.18
C ASP A 114 5.09 -12.79 -5.71
N MET A 115 4.15 -12.94 -4.76
CA MET A 115 4.49 -12.93 -3.34
C MET A 115 5.47 -14.04 -2.91
N HIS A 116 5.66 -15.06 -3.75
CA HIS A 116 6.64 -16.12 -3.55
C HIS A 116 8.09 -15.69 -3.90
N LYS A 117 8.27 -14.54 -4.55
CA LYS A 117 9.60 -13.96 -4.85
C LYS A 117 9.98 -12.99 -3.74
N ASN A 118 11.20 -13.15 -3.21
CA ASN A 118 11.74 -12.26 -2.16
C ASN A 118 11.89 -10.82 -2.68
N GLY A 119 11.69 -9.83 -1.79
CA GLY A 119 12.11 -8.44 -2.04
C GLY A 119 11.11 -7.54 -2.78
N LYS A 120 9.82 -7.61 -2.45
CA LYS A 120 8.79 -6.70 -2.98
C LYS A 120 7.99 -6.00 -1.89
N TYR A 121 8.67 -5.50 -0.85
CA TYR A 121 8.04 -4.79 0.27
C TYR A 121 8.46 -3.31 0.36
N GLU A 122 9.39 -2.88 -0.50
CA GLU A 122 9.86 -1.49 -0.57
C GLU A 122 8.70 -0.53 -0.80
N LYS A 123 7.79 -0.89 -1.73
CA LYS A 123 6.64 -0.04 -2.05
C LYS A 123 5.65 0.08 -0.88
N ILE A 124 5.44 -1.00 -0.14
CA ILE A 124 4.58 -1.01 1.05
C ILE A 124 5.16 -0.04 2.08
N ILE A 125 6.47 -0.09 2.30
CA ILE A 125 7.12 0.73 3.32
C ILE A 125 7.18 2.19 2.88
N GLU A 126 7.46 2.48 1.61
CA GLU A 126 7.38 3.83 1.06
C GLU A 126 5.99 4.44 1.32
N LEU A 127 4.93 3.75 0.92
CA LEU A 127 3.55 4.21 1.11
C LEU A 127 3.16 4.33 2.58
N THR A 128 3.66 3.42 3.42
CA THR A 128 3.45 3.50 4.88
C THR A 128 4.15 4.73 5.44
N THR A 129 5.38 5.01 5.04
CA THR A 129 6.15 6.18 5.46
C THR A 129 5.47 7.47 5.04
N GLU A 130 4.94 7.54 3.81
CA GLU A 130 4.14 8.68 3.34
C GLU A 130 2.84 8.88 4.13
N ALA A 131 2.18 7.78 4.53
CA ALA A 131 0.91 7.81 5.24
C ALA A 131 1.05 8.18 6.73
N LEU A 132 2.23 8.02 7.32
CA LEU A 132 2.50 8.39 8.71
C LEU A 132 2.48 9.92 8.88
N SER A 133 1.76 10.41 9.89
CA SER A 133 1.68 11.85 10.19
C SER A 133 2.86 12.38 11.00
N SER A 134 3.55 11.52 11.77
CA SER A 134 4.65 11.91 12.66
C SER A 134 6.02 11.68 12.01
N GLU A 135 6.84 12.73 11.96
CA GLU A 135 8.21 12.66 11.42
C GLU A 135 9.10 11.71 12.22
N THR A 136 8.91 11.64 13.54
CA THR A 136 9.61 10.69 14.40
C THR A 136 9.26 9.24 14.04
N LEU A 137 7.99 8.96 13.71
CA LEU A 137 7.56 7.62 13.30
C LEU A 137 8.11 7.26 11.91
N LYS A 138 8.16 8.21 10.98
CA LYS A 138 8.82 8.02 9.68
C LYS A 138 10.29 7.68 9.85
N MET A 139 11.00 8.46 10.67
CA MET A 139 12.40 8.22 10.99
C MET A 139 12.62 6.88 11.67
N LEU A 140 11.75 6.49 12.60
CA LEU A 140 11.79 5.18 13.24
C LEU A 140 11.61 4.06 12.22
N LEU A 141 10.57 4.13 11.38
CA LEU A 141 10.29 3.14 10.34
C LEU A 141 11.47 2.98 9.39
N VAL A 142 12.01 4.09 8.89
CA VAL A 142 13.21 4.09 8.03
C VAL A 142 14.43 3.54 8.77
N SER A 143 14.60 3.83 10.07
CA SER A 143 15.73 3.33 10.85
C SER A 143 15.67 1.82 11.09
N VAL A 144 14.49 1.23 11.27
CA VAL A 144 14.37 -0.23 11.41
C VAL A 144 14.49 -0.94 10.06
N GLN A 145 14.29 -0.22 8.95
CA GLN A 145 14.72 -0.70 7.64
C GLN A 145 16.24 -0.64 7.44
N LYS A 146 17.04 0.08 8.26
CA LYS A 146 18.52 0.19 8.10
C LYS A 146 19.30 -1.09 8.36
N THR A 147 18.64 -2.15 8.79
CA THR A 147 19.15 -3.52 8.58
C THR A 147 19.24 -3.89 7.08
N ASN A 148 18.77 -3.00 6.20
CA ASN A 148 18.75 -3.00 4.72
C ASN A 148 19.30 -1.62 4.21
N LEU A 149 20.63 -1.48 4.17
CA LEU A 149 21.41 -0.23 4.10
C LEU A 149 21.12 0.76 2.93
N ASN A 150 20.65 0.30 1.76
CA ASN A 150 20.63 1.11 0.53
C ASN A 150 19.60 2.25 0.52
N LEU A 151 18.43 2.05 1.12
CA LEU A 151 17.36 3.06 1.19
C LEU A 151 17.75 4.29 2.02
N CYS A 152 18.62 4.07 3.00
CA CYS A 152 18.96 5.07 4.00
C CYS A 152 20.05 6.04 3.55
N ILE A 153 20.92 5.58 2.66
CA ILE A 153 21.86 6.44 1.95
C ILE A 153 21.07 7.37 1.01
N SER A 154 20.12 6.83 0.25
CA SER A 154 19.29 7.60 -0.70
C SER A 154 18.47 8.71 -0.03
N HIS A 155 17.82 8.41 1.11
CA HIS A 155 17.02 9.41 1.82
C HIS A 155 17.87 10.51 2.49
N ALA A 156 19.03 10.13 3.06
CA ALA A 156 19.97 11.11 3.65
C ALA A 156 20.54 12.08 2.59
N LEU A 157 20.71 11.62 1.35
CA LEU A 157 21.13 12.48 0.24
C LEU A 157 20.00 13.40 -0.23
N LYS A 158 18.74 12.91 -0.24
CA LYS A 158 17.57 13.72 -0.60
C LYS A 158 17.25 14.80 0.45
N SER A 159 17.31 14.48 1.74
CA SER A 159 17.03 15.46 2.81
C SER A 159 18.09 16.57 2.87
N LYS A 160 19.36 16.27 2.59
CA LYS A 160 20.43 17.28 2.49
C LYS A 160 20.22 18.26 1.33
N LYS A 161 19.73 17.78 0.19
CA LYS A 161 19.42 18.65 -0.97
C LYS A 161 18.29 19.63 -0.66
N VAL A 162 17.24 19.19 0.01
CA VAL A 162 16.12 20.05 0.44
C VAL A 162 16.61 21.11 1.45
N GLN A 163 17.45 20.73 2.40
CA GLN A 163 18.02 21.68 3.38
C GLN A 163 19.02 22.67 2.77
N GLN A 164 19.70 22.31 1.67
CA GLN A 164 20.59 23.22 0.94
C GLN A 164 19.81 24.17 0.03
N GLN A 165 18.71 23.72 -0.58
CA GLN A 165 17.84 24.59 -1.38
C GLN A 165 17.14 25.66 -0.53
N MET A 166 16.68 25.32 0.68
CA MET A 166 16.10 26.31 1.60
C MET A 166 17.12 27.31 2.18
N LYS A 167 18.43 27.02 2.11
CA LYS A 167 19.50 27.93 2.56
C LYS A 167 20.06 28.82 1.45
N GLY A 168 19.65 28.62 0.20
CA GLY A 168 20.12 29.38 -0.96
C GLY A 168 19.19 30.51 -1.42
N GLU A 169 18.05 30.72 -0.75
CA GLU A 169 17.04 31.74 -1.09
C GLU A 169 16.97 32.90 -0.07
N THR A 170 18.05 33.17 0.67
CA THR A 170 18.21 34.38 1.53
C THR A 170 19.55 35.04 1.26
#